data_AF-A0A5M8QMX3-F1
#
_entry.id   AF-A0A5M8QMX3-F1
#
_cell.length_a   1.000
_cell.length_b   1.000
_cell.length_c   1.000
_cell.angle_alpha   90.00
_cell.angle_beta   90.00
_cell.angle_gamma   90.00
#
_symmetry.space_group_name_H-M   'P 1'
#
loop_
_entity.id
_entity.type
_entity.pdbx_description
1 polymer ?
#
loop_
_entity_poly.entity_id
_entity_poly.type
_entity_poly.pdbx_seq_one_letter_code
_entity_poly.pdbx_strand_id
1 'polypeptide(L)'
;MAYGVLNLKPKEFWSLSWPEFWMLYHGWEVRRQFEHEHTRLLSTMMVNTSMGVKKAIKPQSLYSLPEIDGVPKVTTKEELEAFRQRLSKRLNREIHFLKVAP
;
A
#
# COMPACT_ATOMS: atom_id res chain seq x y z
N MET A 1 -7.84 -4.38 -17.84
CA MET A 1 -6.95 -3.61 -16.95
C MET A 1 -7.82 -2.96 -15.90
N ALA A 2 -7.52 -3.24 -14.64
CA ALA A 2 -8.19 -2.65 -13.51
C ALA A 2 -7.15 -1.88 -12.70
N TYR A 3 -7.52 -0.68 -12.25
CA TYR A 3 -6.60 0.30 -11.70
C TYR A 3 -6.82 0.43 -10.20
N GLY A 4 -5.72 0.49 -9.45
CA GLY A 4 -5.69 0.74 -8.01
C GLY A 4 -6.08 -0.46 -7.14
N VAL A 5 -5.99 -0.24 -5.82
CA VAL A 5 -6.26 -1.23 -4.77
C VAL A 5 -7.70 -1.77 -4.80
N LEU A 6 -8.61 -1.03 -5.43
CA LEU A 6 -10.04 -1.32 -5.54
C LEU A 6 -10.46 -1.98 -6.85
N ASN A 7 -9.50 -2.35 -7.72
CA ASN A 7 -9.77 -3.03 -8.97
C ASN A 7 -10.79 -2.26 -9.86
N LEU A 8 -10.67 -0.94 -9.93
CA LEU A 8 -11.62 -0.09 -10.65
C LEU A 8 -11.40 -0.20 -12.17
N LYS A 9 -12.47 -0.22 -12.96
CA LYS A 9 -12.37 -0.06 -14.41
C LYS A 9 -11.89 1.36 -14.72
N PRO A 10 -11.18 1.61 -15.83
CA PRO A 10 -10.66 2.94 -16.14
C PRO A 10 -11.74 4.05 -16.11
N LYS A 11 -12.94 3.80 -16.63
CA LYS A 11 -14.05 4.78 -16.57
C LYS A 11 -14.47 5.14 -15.14
N GLU A 12 -14.38 4.19 -14.22
CA GLU A 12 -14.79 4.33 -12.83
C GLU A 12 -13.70 5.03 -12.02
N PHE A 13 -12.43 4.77 -12.36
CA PHE A 13 -11.29 5.50 -11.83
C PHE A 13 -11.37 6.99 -12.18
N TRP A 14 -11.69 7.34 -13.43
CA TRP A 14 -11.87 8.73 -13.85
C TRP A 14 -13.11 9.42 -13.26
N SER A 15 -14.02 8.65 -12.65
CA SER A 15 -15.21 9.20 -11.95
C SER A 15 -14.95 9.55 -10.48
N LEU A 16 -13.74 9.30 -9.98
CA LEU A 16 -13.34 9.65 -8.63
C LEU A 16 -13.14 11.16 -8.52
N SER A 17 -13.55 11.72 -7.39
CA SER A 17 -13.17 13.10 -7.05
C SER A 17 -11.70 13.18 -6.66
N TRP A 18 -11.08 14.35 -6.81
CA TRP A 18 -9.67 14.56 -6.41
C TRP A 18 -9.35 14.12 -4.97
N PRO A 19 -10.19 14.40 -3.95
CA PRO A 19 -9.94 13.92 -2.59
C PRO A 19 -9.98 12.38 -2.48
N GLU A 20 -10.91 11.73 -3.18
CA GLU A 20 -11.04 10.26 -3.20
C GLU A 20 -9.83 9.62 -3.89
N PHE A 21 -9.31 10.25 -4.94
CA PHE A 21 -8.10 9.82 -5.62
C PHE A 21 -6.85 9.94 -4.73
N TRP A 22 -6.65 11.08 -4.07
CA TRP A 22 -5.52 11.27 -3.15
C TRP A 22 -5.54 10.29 -1.97
N MET A 23 -6.72 10.00 -1.44
CA MET A 23 -6.88 9.00 -0.38
C MET A 23 -6.43 7.61 -0.84
N LEU A 24 -6.79 7.20 -2.05
CA LEU A 24 -6.34 5.94 -2.64
C LEU A 24 -4.83 5.93 -2.93
N TYR A 25 -4.30 7.06 -3.39
CA TYR A 25 -2.88 7.22 -3.68
C TYR A 25 -2.04 7.07 -2.40
N HIS A 26 -2.38 7.79 -1.33
CA HIS A 26 -1.67 7.68 -0.06
C HIS A 26 -1.77 6.28 0.54
N GLY A 27 -2.93 5.62 0.44
CA GLY A 27 -3.08 4.24 0.88
C GLY A 27 -2.17 3.27 0.11
N TRP A 28 -2.01 3.50 -1.21
CA TRP A 28 -1.10 2.71 -2.05
C TRP A 28 0.38 2.98 -1.70
N GLU A 29 0.75 4.23 -1.46
CA GLU A 29 2.11 4.64 -1.09
C GLU A 29 2.56 4.01 0.24
N VAL A 30 1.71 4.09 1.27
CA VAL A 30 1.96 3.45 2.57
C VAL A 30 2.12 1.94 2.42
N ARG A 31 1.25 1.30 1.65
CA ARG A 31 1.34 -0.14 1.38
C ARG A 31 2.66 -0.50 0.69
N ARG A 32 3.04 0.27 -0.32
CA ARG A 32 4.30 0.05 -1.06
C ARG A 32 5.50 0.19 -0.13
N GLN A 33 5.46 1.12 0.82
CA GLN A 33 6.50 1.23 1.84
C GLN A 33 6.61 -0.02 2.71
N PHE A 34 5.48 -0.57 3.18
CA PHE A 34 5.48 -1.82 3.92
C PHE A 34 6.04 -3.00 3.10
N GLU A 35 5.73 -3.07 1.81
CA GLU A 35 6.29 -4.08 0.91
C GLU A 35 7.82 -3.93 0.75
N HIS A 36 8.31 -2.69 0.62
CA HIS A 36 9.74 -2.40 0.60
C HIS A 36 10.42 -2.72 1.93
N GLU A 37 9.79 -2.45 3.07
CA GLU A 37 10.30 -2.83 4.39
C GLU A 37 10.39 -4.34 4.58
N HIS A 38 9.34 -5.06 4.17
CA HIS A 38 9.31 -6.52 4.20
C HIS A 38 10.46 -7.09 3.37
N THR A 39 10.60 -6.61 2.12
CA THR A 39 11.66 -7.06 1.20
C THR A 39 13.04 -6.78 1.78
N ARG A 40 13.24 -5.60 2.38
CA ARG A 40 14.49 -5.21 3.05
C ARG A 40 14.85 -6.16 4.19
N LEU A 41 13.87 -6.49 5.03
CA LEU A 41 14.05 -7.41 6.16
C LEU A 41 14.45 -8.80 5.68
N LEU A 42 13.70 -9.37 4.72
CA LEU A 42 14.00 -10.69 4.14
C LEU A 42 15.39 -10.73 3.52
N SER A 43 15.74 -9.72 2.73
CA SER A 43 17.04 -9.63 2.07
C SER A 43 18.16 -9.56 3.11
N THR A 44 17.96 -8.80 4.18
CA THR A 44 18.93 -8.70 5.29
C THR A 44 19.10 -10.04 6.01
N MET A 45 18.02 -10.79 6.23
CA MET A 45 18.09 -12.14 6.81
C MET A 45 18.87 -13.11 5.90
N MET A 46 18.62 -13.09 4.60
CA MET A 46 19.35 -13.93 3.62
C MET A 46 20.84 -13.60 3.57
N VAL A 47 21.19 -12.31 3.61
CA VAL A 47 22.58 -11.87 3.61
C VAL A 47 23.27 -12.26 4.93
N ASN A 48 22.62 -12.02 6.07
CA ASN A 48 23.20 -12.36 7.38
C ASN A 48 23.42 -13.86 7.57
N THR A 49 22.51 -14.68 7.05
CA THR A 49 22.64 -16.15 7.09
C THR A 49 23.74 -16.66 6.17
N SER A 50 23.91 -16.08 4.98
CA SER A 50 24.97 -16.47 4.03
C SER A 50 26.38 -16.02 4.46
N MET A 51 26.53 -14.88 5.15
CA MET A 51 27.83 -14.34 5.56
C MET A 51 28.44 -14.97 6.83
N GLY A 52 27.75 -15.91 7.50
CA GLY A 52 28.34 -16.64 8.64
C GLY A 52 28.68 -15.75 9.85
N VAL A 53 27.77 -14.84 10.22
CA VAL A 53 27.68 -14.13 11.53
C VAL A 53 28.89 -13.30 12.00
N LYS A 54 29.92 -13.03 11.18
CA LYS A 54 31.05 -12.20 11.65
C LYS A 54 30.65 -10.75 12.00
N LYS A 55 29.71 -10.15 11.26
CA LYS A 55 29.03 -8.88 11.60
C LYS A 55 27.62 -8.88 11.00
N ALA A 56 26.60 -8.77 11.84
CA ALA A 56 25.22 -8.68 11.36
C ALA A 56 24.95 -7.29 10.74
N ILE A 57 24.48 -7.29 9.49
CA ILE A 57 24.05 -6.08 8.78
C ILE A 57 22.65 -5.71 9.29
N LYS A 58 22.43 -4.42 9.57
CA LYS A 58 21.11 -3.90 9.94
C LYS A 58 20.28 -3.69 8.67
N PRO A 59 18.95 -3.87 8.70
CA PRO A 59 18.12 -3.65 7.51
C PRO A 59 18.26 -2.25 6.90
N GLN A 60 18.41 -1.22 7.75
CA GLN A 60 18.59 0.16 7.33
C GLN A 60 19.91 0.42 6.57
N SER A 61 20.90 -0.45 6.74
CA SER A 61 22.19 -0.34 6.03
C SER A 61 22.20 -1.04 4.66
N LEU A 62 21.16 -1.82 4.32
CA LEU A 62 21.09 -2.50 3.03
C LEU A 62 20.76 -1.52 1.89
N TYR A 63 19.71 -0.73 2.07
CA TYR A 63 19.32 0.39 1.21
C TYR A 63 18.36 1.34 1.94
N SER A 64 18.34 2.61 1.52
CA SER A 64 17.39 3.61 1.98
C SER A 64 16.01 3.36 1.36
N LEU A 65 14.98 3.42 2.18
CA LEU A 65 13.61 3.40 1.67
C LEU A 65 13.32 4.72 0.95
N PRO A 66 12.44 4.72 -0.07
CA PRO A 66 11.93 5.96 -0.63
C PRO A 66 11.25 6.77 0.47
N GLU A 67 11.49 8.09 0.47
CA GLU A 67 10.79 9.02 1.36
C GLU A 67 9.32 9.07 0.94
N ILE A 68 8.43 8.93 1.91
CA ILE A 68 6.99 9.16 1.72
C ILE A 68 6.79 10.67 1.84
N ASP A 69 6.06 11.26 0.90
CA ASP A 69 5.70 12.67 0.99
C ASP A 69 4.71 12.90 2.16
N GLY A 70 5.22 13.42 3.28
CA GLY A 70 4.45 13.81 4.45
C GLY A 70 4.18 12.69 5.47
N VAL A 71 3.52 13.05 6.57
CA VAL A 71 3.12 12.09 7.61
C VAL A 71 1.91 11.29 7.10
N PRO A 72 2.00 9.95 7.02
CA PRO A 72 0.88 9.14 6.57
C PRO A 72 -0.29 9.33 7.55
N LYS A 73 -1.37 9.97 7.07
CA LYS A 73 -2.60 10.07 7.85
C LYS A 73 -3.21 8.68 7.94
N VAL A 74 -3.21 8.13 9.15
CA VAL A 74 -3.87 6.86 9.44
C VAL A 74 -5.37 7.08 9.24
N THR A 75 -5.91 6.61 8.12
CA THR A 75 -7.35 6.60 7.87
C THR A 75 -8.02 5.70 8.90
N THR A 76 -9.10 6.19 9.50
CA THR A 76 -9.87 5.42 10.49
C THR A 76 -10.66 4.32 9.75
N LYS A 77 -10.86 3.15 10.37
CA LYS A 77 -11.63 2.04 9.77
C LYS A 77 -13.02 2.50 9.30
N GLU A 78 -13.64 3.40 10.06
CA GLU A 78 -14.95 4.00 9.79
C GLU A 78 -14.96 4.85 8.51
N GLU A 79 -13.90 5.61 8.24
CA GLU A 79 -13.76 6.44 7.04
C GLU A 79 -13.60 5.56 5.78
N LEU A 80 -12.88 4.45 5.93
CA LEU A 80 -12.70 3.43 4.89
C LEU A 80 -14.02 2.72 4.55
N GLU A 81 -14.81 2.36 5.56
CA GLU A 81 -16.13 1.76 5.37
C GLU A 81 -17.12 2.75 4.74
N ALA A 82 -17.13 4.00 5.20
CA ALA A 82 -17.95 5.06 4.61
C ALA A 82 -17.59 5.31 3.14
N PHE A 83 -16.29 5.32 2.82
CA PHE A 83 -15.81 5.44 1.45
C PHE A 83 -16.25 4.25 0.58
N ARG A 84 -16.14 3.02 1.10
CA ARG A 84 -16.61 1.81 0.43
C ARG A 84 -18.10 1.87 0.12
N GLN A 85 -18.92 2.29 1.09
CA GLN A 85 -20.37 2.42 0.92
C GLN A 85 -20.74 3.51 -0.09
N ARG A 86 -20.01 4.63 -0.13
CA ARG A 86 -20.23 5.70 -1.12
C ARG A 86 -19.91 5.22 -2.53
N LEU A 87 -18.78 4.54 -2.71
CA LEU A 87 -18.39 4.01 -4.01
C LEU A 87 -19.29 2.87 -4.48
N SER A 88 -19.75 1.99 -3.57
CA SER A 88 -20.67 0.90 -3.95
C SER A 88 -22.02 1.43 -4.42
N LYS A 89 -22.56 2.46 -3.74
CA LYS A 89 -23.78 3.17 -4.16
C LYS A 89 -23.60 3.88 -5.50
N ARG A 90 -22.46 4.52 -5.75
CA ARG A 90 -22.20 5.25 -7.01
C ARG A 90 -22.04 4.29 -8.19
N LEU A 91 -21.43 3.12 -7.98
CA LEU A 91 -21.09 2.16 -9.03
C LEU A 91 -22.10 1.02 -9.17
N ASN A 92 -23.18 1.02 -8.37
CA ASN A 92 -24.20 -0.04 -8.32
C ASN A 92 -23.60 -1.46 -8.29
N ARG A 93 -22.52 -1.63 -7.52
CA ARG A 93 -21.83 -2.92 -7.38
C ARG A 93 -21.13 -3.04 -6.03
N GLU A 94 -20.97 -4.26 -5.55
CA GLU A 94 -20.13 -4.51 -4.39
C GLU A 94 -18.64 -4.38 -4.76
N ILE A 95 -17.94 -3.52 -4.00
CA ILE A 95 -16.50 -3.36 -4.13
C ILE A 95 -15.87 -4.18 -3.01
N HIS A 96 -15.05 -5.14 -3.38
CA HIS A 96 -14.23 -5.89 -2.45
C HIS A 96 -12.81 -5.36 -2.51
N PHE A 97 -12.24 -5.02 -1.35
CA PHE A 97 -10.80 -4.83 -1.25
C PHE A 97 -10.16 -6.17 -1.60
N LEU A 98 -9.19 -6.17 -2.51
CA LEU A 98 -8.40 -7.35 -2.75
C LEU A 98 -7.66 -7.71 -1.46
N LYS A 99 -8.03 -8.82 -0.83
CA LYS A 99 -7.12 -9.51 0.09
C LYS A 99 -6.00 -10.03 -0.78
N VAL A 100 -4.88 -9.32 -0.80
CA VAL A 100 -3.67 -9.85 -1.42
C VAL A 100 -3.16 -10.93 -0.47
N ALA A 101 -3.10 -12.16 -0.97
CA ALA A 101 -2.52 -13.28 -0.23
C ALA A 101 -1.07 -12.92 0.16
N PRO A 102 -0.64 -13.30 1.39
CA PRO A 102 0.68 -12.96 1.91
C PRO A 102 1.82 -13.49 1.05
#